data_AF-A0A4Y2PPZ9-F1
#
_entry.id   AF-A0A4Y2PPZ9-F1
#
_cell.length_a   1.000
_cell.length_b   1.000
_cell.length_c   1.000
_cell.angle_alpha   90.00
_cell.angle_beta   90.00
_cell.angle_gamma   90.00
#
_symmetry.space_group_name_H-M   'P 1'
#
loop_
_entity.id
_entity.type
_entity.pdbx_description
1 polymer ?
#
loop_
_entity_poly.entity_id
_entity_poly.type
_entity_poly.pdbx_seq_one_letter_code
_entity_poly.pdbx_strand_id
1 'polypeptide(L)' 'MSALHKGGTLKPPSPGLEHVDVINDVLNNITEQELEQQETQNLLTTPEPIHDVQLQLVGYKQKRMTKGRREV' A
#
# COMPACT_ATOMS: atom_id res chain seq x y z
N MET A 1 -5.03 69.84 13.60
CA MET A 1 -4.54 68.95 12.52
C MET A 1 -4.56 67.51 13.03
N SER A 2 -5.39 66.66 12.44
CA SER A 2 -5.33 65.19 12.61
C SER A 2 -5.94 64.53 11.38
N ALA A 3 -5.10 64.20 10.39
CA ALA A 3 -5.51 63.44 9.22
C ALA A 3 -5.39 61.95 9.54
N LEU A 4 -6.52 61.29 9.80
CA LEU A 4 -6.61 59.85 10.01
C LEU A 4 -6.41 59.15 8.66
N HIS A 5 -5.25 58.53 8.49
CA HIS A 5 -4.84 57.79 7.30
C HIS A 5 -5.69 56.52 7.19
N LYS A 6 -6.71 56.53 6.32
CA LYS A 6 -7.41 55.32 5.83
C LYS A 6 -6.54 54.60 4.79
N GLY A 7 -5.30 54.30 5.16
CA GLY A 7 -4.33 53.61 4.32
C GLY A 7 -3.97 52.28 4.96
N GLY A 8 -4.97 51.45 5.27
CA GLY A 8 -4.72 50.07 5.66
C GLY A 8 -4.28 49.30 4.43
N THR A 9 -2.98 49.27 4.16
CA THR A 9 -2.38 48.38 3.16
C THR A 9 -2.68 46.95 3.58
N LEU A 10 -3.71 46.35 2.99
CA LEU A 10 -3.91 44.90 3.06
C LEU A 10 -2.73 44.27 2.35
N LYS A 11 -1.93 43.52 3.10
CA LYS A 11 -0.77 42.80 2.57
C LYS A 11 -1.25 41.91 1.42
N PRO A 12 -0.60 41.95 0.24
CA PRO A 12 -0.97 41.07 -0.85
C PRO A 12 -0.89 39.61 -0.37
N PRO A 13 -1.72 38.70 -0.92
CA PRO A 13 -1.61 37.29 -0.64
C PRO A 13 -0.16 36.84 -0.82
N SER A 14 0.35 36.06 0.12
CA SER A 14 1.73 35.57 0.08
C SER A 14 1.91 34.69 -1.17
N PRO A 15 2.89 34.98 -2.06
CA PRO A 15 3.09 34.26 -3.34
C PRO A 15 3.44 32.77 -3.24
N GLY A 16 3.44 32.19 -2.03
CA GLY A 16 3.85 30.81 -1.77
C GLY A 16 2.70 29.87 -1.38
N LEU A 17 1.46 30.39 -1.23
CA LEU A 17 0.30 29.59 -0.84
C LEU A 17 -0.47 29.01 -2.03
N GLU A 18 -0.18 29.47 -3.24
CA GLU A 18 -0.90 29.12 -4.47
C GLU A 18 -0.68 27.66 -4.92
N HIS A 19 0.36 27.02 -4.39
CA HIS A 19 0.79 25.68 -4.81
C HIS A 19 0.57 24.61 -3.73
N VAL A 20 0.09 24.98 -2.54
CA VAL A 20 -0.05 24.04 -1.42
C VAL A 20 -1.02 22.91 -1.76
N ASP A 21 -2.14 23.23 -2.42
CA ASP A 21 -3.14 22.23 -2.82
C ASP A 21 -2.59 21.28 -3.88
N VAL A 22 -1.87 21.81 -4.88
CA VAL A 22 -1.22 21.01 -5.94
C VAL A 22 -0.14 20.09 -5.35
N ILE A 23 0.64 20.59 -4.38
CA ILE A 23 1.66 19.79 -3.69
C ILE A 23 1.00 18.67 -2.88
N ASN A 24 -0.07 18.97 -2.14
CA ASN A 24 -0.79 17.96 -1.36
C ASN A 24 -1.39 16.87 -2.25
N ASP A 25 -1.99 17.23 -3.38
CA ASP A 25 -2.55 16.26 -4.33
C ASP A 25 -1.47 15.34 -4.91
N VAL A 26 -0.31 15.90 -5.27
CA VAL A 26 0.83 15.10 -5.76
C VAL A 26 1.35 14.16 -4.68
N LEU A 27 1.49 14.63 -3.44
CA LEU A 27 1.95 13.80 -2.32
C LEU A 27 0.96 12.67 -2.01
N ASN A 28 -0.34 12.95 -2.05
CA ASN A 28 -1.38 11.93 -1.87
C ASN A 28 -1.30 10.87 -2.97
N ASN A 29 -1.20 11.28 -4.23
CA ASN A 29 -1.07 10.34 -5.35
C ASN A 29 0.18 9.45 -5.25
N ILE A 30 1.32 10.02 -4.84
CA ILE A 30 2.56 9.24 -4.60
C ILE A 30 2.33 8.22 -3.47
N THR A 31 1.68 8.63 -2.40
CA THR A 31 1.42 7.76 -1.23
C THR A 31 0.49 6.60 -1.60
N GLU A 32 -0.57 6.86 -2.37
CA GLU A 32 -1.49 5.83 -2.84
C GLU A 32 -0.80 4.84 -3.79
N GLN A 33 0.03 5.35 -4.71
CA GLN A 33 0.77 4.51 -5.64
C GLN A 33 1.78 3.60 -4.93
N GLU A 34 2.49 4.10 -3.92
CA GLU A 34 3.45 3.30 -3.16
C GLU A 34 2.75 2.20 -2.34
N LEU A 35 1.56 2.49 -1.79
CA LEU A 35 0.75 1.50 -1.10
C LEU A 35 0.28 0.37 -2.03
N GLU A 36 -0.23 0.70 -3.21
CA GLU A 36 -0.67 -0.30 -4.20
C GLU A 36 0.49 -1.20 -4.65
N GLN A 37 1.68 -0.62 -4.84
CA GLN A 37 2.89 -1.38 -5.15
C GLN A 37 3.29 -2.32 -4.01
N GLN A 38 3.22 -1.86 -2.76
CA GLN A 38 3.52 -2.68 -1.60
C GLN A 38 2.52 -3.83 -1.44
N GLU A 39 1.23 -3.60 -1.64
CA GLU A 39 0.20 -4.64 -1.62
C GLU A 39 0.40 -5.67 -2.73
N THR A 40 0.71 -5.21 -3.94
CA THR A 40 1.03 -6.09 -5.08
C THR A 40 2.26 -6.95 -4.78
N GLN A 41 3.32 -6.36 -4.22
CA GLN A 41 4.51 -7.10 -3.81
C GLN A 41 4.23 -8.08 -2.67
N ASN A 42 3.38 -7.72 -1.71
CA ASN A 42 2.97 -8.61 -0.63
C ASN A 42 2.22 -9.83 -1.18
N LEU A 43 1.35 -9.65 -2.18
CA LEU A 43 0.66 -10.76 -2.85
C LEU A 43 1.62 -11.67 -3.63
N LEU A 44 2.62 -11.09 -4.29
CA LEU A 44 3.64 -11.84 -5.03
C LEU A 44 4.62 -12.60 -4.12
N THR A 45 4.94 -12.04 -2.96
CA THR A 45 5.91 -12.60 -2.00
C THR A 45 5.28 -13.54 -0.99
N THR A 46 3.96 -13.48 -0.81
CA THR A 46 3.21 -14.39 0.06
C THR A 46 2.52 -15.44 -0.81
N PRO A 47 3.16 -16.60 -1.09
CA PRO A 47 2.46 -17.67 -1.78
C PRO A 47 1.27 -18.10 -0.93
N GLU A 48 0.05 -17.94 -1.45
CA GLU A 48 -1.12 -18.55 -0.84
C GLU A 48 -0.83 -20.04 -0.65
N PRO A 49 -0.86 -20.56 0.59
CA PRO A 49 -0.73 -21.98 0.78
C PRO A 49 -1.93 -22.62 0.10
N ILE A 50 -1.71 -23.26 -1.05
CA ILE A 50 -2.75 -24.06 -1.70
C ILE A 50 -3.00 -25.26 -0.80
N HIS A 51 -3.93 -25.08 0.14
CA HIS A 51 -4.27 -26.03 1.19
C HIS A 51 -4.56 -27.42 0.60
N ASP A 52 -5.23 -27.46 -0.55
CA ASP A 52 -5.58 -28.69 -1.25
C ASP A 52 -4.37 -29.43 -1.86
N VAL A 53 -3.33 -28.71 -2.28
CA VAL A 53 -2.10 -29.31 -2.82
C VAL A 53 -1.26 -29.91 -1.69
N GLN A 54 -1.22 -29.23 -0.54
CA GLN A 54 -0.55 -29.77 0.65
C GLN A 54 -1.24 -31.05 1.14
N LEU A 55 -2.58 -31.08 1.19
CA LEU A 55 -3.34 -32.28 1.54
C LEU A 55 -3.15 -33.43 0.55
N GLN A 56 -3.14 -33.15 -0.77
CA GLN A 56 -2.84 -34.16 -1.79
C GLN A 56 -1.43 -34.73 -1.66
N LEU A 57 -0.43 -33.88 -1.34
CA LEU A 57 0.95 -34.32 -1.13
C LEU A 57 1.10 -35.19 0.12
N VAL A 58 0.44 -34.81 1.22
CA VAL A 58 0.38 -35.60 2.46
C VAL A 58 -0.28 -36.96 2.18
N GLY A 59 -1.42 -36.98 1.50
CA GLY A 59 -2.11 -38.21 1.09
C GLY A 59 -1.27 -39.09 0.16
N TYR A 60 -0.55 -38.50 -0.80
CA TYR A 60 0.37 -39.21 -1.68
C TYR A 60 1.54 -39.85 -0.91
N LYS A 61 2.18 -39.10 0.00
CA LYS A 61 3.28 -39.63 0.84
C LYS A 61 2.80 -40.81 1.69
N GLN A 62 1.64 -40.70 2.32
CA GLN A 62 1.08 -41.78 3.13
C GLN A 62 0.78 -43.03 2.29
N LYS A 63 0.16 -42.86 1.12
CA LYS A 63 -0.12 -43.96 0.18
C LYS A 63 1.13 -44.68 -0.32
N ARG A 64 2.25 -43.96 -0.50
CA ARG A 64 3.55 -44.59 -0.84
C ARG A 64 4.16 -45.34 0.34
N MET A 65 4.03 -44.80 1.55
CA MET A 65 4.56 -45.42 2.78
C MET A 65 3.80 -46.71 3.14
N THR A 66 2.50 -46.79 2.85
CA THR A 66 1.68 -47.98 3.11
C THR A 66 1.83 -49.05 2.04
N LYS A 67 1.90 -48.67 0.75
CA LYS A 67 2.13 -49.64 -0.36
C LYS A 67 3.48 -50.37 -0.29
N GLY A 68 4.46 -49.87 0.46
CA GLY A 68 5.75 -50.52 0.67
C GLY A 68 5.80 -51.45 1.88
N ARG A 69 4.81 -51.40 2.78
CA ARG A 69 4.71 -52.32 3.92
C ARG A 69 3.84 -53.50 3.50
N ARG A 70 4.47 -54.63 3.19
CA ARG A 70 3.78 -55.92 3.26
C ARG A 70 3.38 -56.11 4.73
N GLU A 71 2.09 -56.27 4.99
CA GLU A 71 1.62 -56.83 6.26
C GLU A 71 2.34 -58.18 6.44
N VAL A 72 3.11 -58.26 7.52
CA VAL A 72 3.74 -59.48 8.04
C VAL A 72 2.85 -60.08 9.09
#